data_AF-A0A936M207-F1
#
_entry.id   AF-A0A936M207-F1
#
_cell.length_a   1.000
_cell.length_b   1.000
_cell.length_c   1.000
_cell.angle_alpha   90.00
_cell.angle_beta   90.00
_cell.angle_gamma   90.00
#
_symmetry.space_group_name_H-M   'P 1'
#
loop_
_entity.id
_entity.type
_entity.pdbx_description
1 polymer ?
#
loop_
_entity_poly.entity_id
_entity_poly.type
_entity_poly.pdbx_seq_one_letter_code
_entity_poly.pdbx_strand_id
1 'polypeptide(L)'
;MKRILIADDEENIGRSLRLILEREGFSVSVCGTVAECLDHPDALRASVLLLDVRLPDGNGIELLRSLRARGAAAPVIMISGHGTIADAVEATRSGAYDFLEKPLSREKVLLSIRHALDQAGLRQENERLRDLVGDGPRMIGTSPAFQRAVEQATLAARSDARVLLSGESGTGKELLAAHIHQHSPFREGPFVKVNCAAIPTELLESELFGHEKGAFTGAASARRGKFELADGGTLFLDEVGDLHAASQAKLLRVLQEGEFQRVGGEQTLHVSVRVVSATNRELAALVEQGKFREDLYYRLSVVPIRVPALRERPQDFRPLAEYFLADFCRRNNFRPRSIDAAVFGIFETYSWPGNARELRNVIERMAILTPGEVLTAESVPVEIRIPKAPVLPKSSVHEARQAAERDHILRALEENGWNVSGAARALGVERTNLHKRIRALGLTRESRPHS
;
A
#
# COMPACT_ATOMS: atom_id res chain seq x y z
N MET A 1 22.01 -31.77 -2.57
CA MET A 1 23.08 -31.70 -1.55
C MET A 1 23.64 -30.28 -1.56
N LYS A 2 23.75 -29.63 -0.40
CA LYS A 2 24.30 -28.26 -0.32
C LYS A 2 25.82 -28.33 -0.50
N ARG A 3 26.37 -27.39 -1.26
CA ARG A 3 27.81 -27.37 -1.62
C ARG A 3 28.54 -26.35 -0.77
N ILE A 4 29.72 -26.69 -0.30
CA ILE A 4 30.60 -25.78 0.44
C ILE A 4 31.93 -25.74 -0.30
N LEU A 5 32.39 -24.53 -0.62
CA LEU A 5 33.72 -24.32 -1.20
C LEU A 5 34.60 -23.64 -0.15
N ILE A 6 35.75 -24.25 0.11
CA ILE A 6 36.75 -23.80 1.08
C ILE A 6 37.97 -23.30 0.29
N ALA A 7 38.48 -22.12 0.61
CA ALA A 7 39.77 -21.64 0.15
C ALA A 7 40.69 -21.48 1.36
N ASP A 8 41.64 -22.39 1.53
CA ASP A 8 42.60 -22.41 2.64
C ASP A 8 43.85 -23.20 2.18
N ASP A 9 45.04 -22.63 2.34
CA ASP A 9 46.30 -23.26 1.93
C ASP A 9 46.84 -24.25 2.96
N GLU A 10 46.35 -24.20 4.20
CA GLU A 10 46.72 -25.16 5.23
C GLU A 10 45.98 -26.49 5.01
N GLU A 11 46.68 -27.46 4.42
CA GLU A 11 46.12 -28.76 4.05
C GLU A 11 45.43 -29.48 5.22
N ASN A 12 45.96 -29.35 6.44
CA ASN A 12 45.38 -29.93 7.65
C ASN A 12 44.02 -29.31 8.00
N ILE A 13 43.86 -28.01 7.82
CA ILE A 13 42.62 -27.28 8.10
C ILE A 13 41.58 -27.63 7.05
N GLY A 14 41.95 -27.59 5.77
CA GLY A 14 41.09 -28.02 4.67
C GLY A 14 40.58 -29.46 4.83
N ARG A 15 41.47 -30.40 5.20
CA ARG A 15 41.09 -31.80 5.48
C ARG A 15 40.17 -31.94 6.68
N SER A 16 40.44 -31.23 7.77
CA SER A 16 39.62 -31.25 8.99
C SER A 16 38.20 -30.73 8.72
N LEU A 17 38.08 -29.58 8.06
CA LEU A 17 36.81 -28.98 7.69
C LEU A 17 36.02 -29.88 6.73
N ARG A 18 36.69 -30.45 5.72
CA ARG A 18 36.07 -31.43 4.81
C ARG A 18 35.47 -32.59 5.59
N LEU A 19 36.23 -33.23 6.48
CA LEU A 19 35.75 -34.36 7.27
C LEU A 19 34.57 -34.01 8.17
N ILE A 20 34.60 -32.83 8.80
CA ILE A 20 33.51 -32.34 9.66
C ILE A 20 32.24 -32.12 8.85
N LEU A 21 32.35 -31.47 7.69
CA LEU A 21 31.20 -31.04 6.90
C LEU A 21 30.60 -32.16 6.06
N GLU A 22 31.41 -33.07 5.51
CA GLU A 22 30.91 -34.23 4.79
C GLU A 22 30.11 -35.17 5.71
N ARG A 23 30.51 -35.30 6.99
CA ARG A 23 29.74 -36.06 7.99
C ARG A 23 28.36 -35.48 8.28
N GLU A 24 28.18 -34.17 8.08
CA GLU A 24 26.90 -33.47 8.22
C GLU A 24 26.10 -33.43 6.89
N GLY A 25 26.58 -34.14 5.85
CA GLY A 25 25.88 -34.30 4.57
C GLY A 25 26.11 -33.18 3.56
N PHE A 26 27.16 -32.37 3.72
CA PHE A 26 27.58 -31.38 2.73
C PHE A 26 28.49 -31.99 1.66
N SER A 27 28.45 -31.42 0.45
CA SER A 27 29.45 -31.67 -0.60
C SER A 27 30.54 -30.62 -0.48
N VAL A 28 31.80 -31.00 -0.25
CA VAL A 28 32.86 -30.05 0.12
C VAL A 28 34.01 -30.08 -0.89
N SER A 29 34.32 -28.91 -1.44
CA SER A 29 35.46 -28.67 -2.32
C SER A 29 36.47 -27.79 -1.59
N VAL A 30 37.77 -28.03 -1.78
CA VAL A 30 38.85 -27.27 -1.14
C VAL A 30 39.81 -26.78 -2.23
N CYS A 31 40.13 -25.49 -2.22
CA CYS A 31 41.11 -24.83 -3.06
C CYS A 31 42.23 -24.29 -2.17
N GLY A 32 43.47 -24.34 -2.64
CA GLY A 32 44.64 -23.81 -1.91
C GLY A 32 45.01 -22.38 -2.27
N THR A 33 44.42 -21.82 -3.34
CA THR A 33 44.77 -20.50 -3.89
C THR A 33 43.56 -19.69 -4.32
N VAL A 34 43.73 -18.37 -4.44
CA VAL A 34 42.75 -17.43 -4.98
C VAL A 34 42.40 -17.81 -6.41
N ALA A 35 43.40 -18.10 -7.25
CA ALA A 35 43.19 -18.51 -8.64
C ALA A 35 42.35 -19.78 -8.74
N GLU A 36 42.69 -20.83 -7.98
CA GLU A 36 41.92 -22.07 -7.95
C GLU A 36 40.48 -21.86 -7.48
N CYS A 37 40.26 -21.00 -6.48
CA CYS A 37 38.92 -20.71 -5.98
C CYS A 37 38.06 -19.97 -7.01
N LEU A 38 38.63 -19.00 -7.72
CA LEU A 38 37.93 -18.22 -8.74
C LEU A 38 37.54 -19.05 -9.98
N ASP A 39 38.35 -20.01 -10.35
CA ASP A 39 38.13 -20.89 -11.51
C ASP A 39 37.36 -22.16 -11.14
N HIS A 40 37.10 -22.40 -9.85
CA HIS A 40 36.40 -23.59 -9.40
C HIS A 40 34.94 -23.63 -9.92
N PRO A 41 34.43 -24.77 -10.43
CA PRO A 41 33.06 -24.90 -10.92
C PRO A 41 31.97 -24.56 -9.87
N ASP A 42 32.31 -24.73 -8.59
CA ASP A 42 31.41 -24.42 -7.48
C ASP A 42 31.50 -22.97 -6.98
N ALA A 43 32.41 -22.13 -7.50
CA ALA A 43 32.62 -20.76 -7.01
C ALA A 43 31.33 -19.92 -7.01
N LEU A 44 30.47 -20.11 -8.03
CA LEU A 44 29.18 -19.43 -8.15
C LEU A 44 27.98 -20.29 -7.71
N ARG A 45 28.20 -21.58 -7.42
CA ARG A 45 27.15 -22.57 -7.10
C ARG A 45 27.19 -23.04 -5.66
N ALA A 46 28.21 -22.65 -4.91
CA ALA A 46 28.35 -22.95 -3.50
C ALA A 46 27.14 -22.40 -2.72
N SER A 47 26.70 -23.16 -1.73
CA SER A 47 25.69 -22.71 -0.77
C SER A 47 26.32 -21.89 0.35
N VAL A 48 27.60 -22.11 0.65
CA VAL A 48 28.43 -21.33 1.57
C VAL A 48 29.88 -21.33 1.06
N LEU A 49 30.56 -20.19 1.19
CA LEU A 49 31.99 -20.05 0.93
C LEU A 49 32.74 -19.88 2.26
N LEU A 50 33.82 -20.63 2.45
CA LEU A 50 34.74 -20.48 3.59
C LEU A 50 36.08 -20.01 3.04
N LEU A 51 36.51 -18.79 3.35
CA LEU A 51 37.71 -18.20 2.74
C LEU A 51 38.72 -17.83 3.84
N ASP A 52 39.94 -18.35 3.77
CA ASP A 52 41.05 -17.82 4.55
C ASP A 52 41.37 -16.39 4.09
N VAL A 53 41.62 -15.50 5.05
CA VAL A 53 42.08 -14.13 4.81
C VAL A 53 43.43 -14.13 4.10
N ARG A 54 44.33 -15.08 4.42
CA ARG A 54 45.65 -15.17 3.78
C ARG A 54 45.69 -16.40 2.90
N LEU A 55 45.97 -16.18 1.62
CA LEU A 55 46.22 -17.23 0.65
C LEU A 55 47.59 -17.00 -0.02
N PRO A 56 48.22 -18.02 -0.61
CA PRO A 56 49.60 -17.92 -1.13
C PRO A 56 49.76 -16.90 -2.25
N ASP A 57 48.70 -16.68 -3.03
CA ASP A 57 48.65 -15.84 -4.23
C ASP A 57 47.76 -14.60 -4.06
N GLY A 58 47.25 -14.32 -2.86
CA GLY A 58 46.44 -13.12 -2.61
C GLY A 58 45.70 -13.08 -1.27
N ASN A 59 44.76 -12.14 -1.16
CA ASN A 59 43.98 -11.89 0.06
C ASN A 59 42.53 -12.39 -0.10
N GLY A 60 42.04 -13.15 0.88
CA GLY A 60 40.67 -13.67 0.91
C GLY A 60 39.57 -12.61 0.88
N ILE A 61 39.83 -11.40 1.40
CA ILE A 61 38.89 -10.27 1.34
C ILE A 61 38.75 -9.78 -0.11
N GLU A 62 39.84 -9.76 -0.89
CA GLU A 62 39.81 -9.41 -2.30
C GLU A 62 39.15 -10.51 -3.14
N LEU A 63 39.37 -11.77 -2.79
CA LEU A 63 38.66 -12.91 -3.35
C LEU A 63 37.15 -12.80 -3.11
N LEU A 64 36.71 -12.47 -1.90
CA LEU A 64 35.31 -12.18 -1.59
C LEU A 64 34.75 -11.09 -2.51
N ARG A 65 35.43 -9.95 -2.66
CA ARG A 65 34.99 -8.86 -3.55
C ARG A 65 34.88 -9.33 -5.01
N SER A 66 35.83 -10.14 -5.46
CA SER A 66 35.87 -10.69 -6.82
C SER A 66 34.73 -11.68 -7.07
N LEU A 67 34.46 -12.58 -6.12
CA LEU A 67 33.34 -13.52 -6.19
C LEU A 67 31.99 -12.78 -6.20
N ARG A 68 31.84 -11.74 -5.37
CA ARG A 68 30.65 -10.87 -5.40
C ARG A 68 30.47 -10.17 -6.75
N ALA A 69 31.54 -9.64 -7.32
CA ALA A 69 31.50 -9.00 -8.64
C ALA A 69 31.14 -9.98 -9.77
N ARG A 70 31.47 -11.27 -9.63
CA ARG A 70 31.09 -12.35 -10.55
C ARG A 70 29.67 -12.91 -10.28
N GLY A 71 28.93 -12.34 -9.34
CA GLY A 71 27.55 -12.72 -9.04
C GLY A 71 27.39 -13.84 -8.01
N ALA A 72 28.41 -14.15 -7.20
CA ALA A 72 28.26 -15.09 -6.10
C ALA A 72 27.29 -14.53 -5.04
N ALA A 73 26.12 -15.14 -4.91
CA ALA A 73 25.10 -14.76 -3.92
C ALA A 73 25.27 -15.47 -2.56
N ALA A 74 26.09 -16.53 -2.51
CA ALA A 74 26.29 -17.33 -1.30
C ALA A 74 26.79 -16.49 -0.13
N PRO A 75 26.39 -16.78 1.12
CA PRO A 75 27.04 -16.24 2.30
C PRO A 75 28.51 -16.69 2.35
N VAL A 76 29.39 -15.78 2.75
CA VAL A 76 30.83 -16.01 2.85
C VAL A 76 31.27 -15.90 4.30
N ILE A 77 31.94 -16.91 4.82
CA ILE A 77 32.50 -16.94 6.16
C ILE A 77 34.01 -16.82 6.02
N MET A 78 34.59 -15.78 6.61
CA MET A 78 36.05 -15.58 6.60
C MET A 78 36.70 -16.40 7.71
N ILE A 79 37.88 -16.94 7.44
CA ILE A 79 38.70 -17.70 8.37
C ILE A 79 40.04 -16.96 8.54
N SER A 80 40.57 -16.83 9.76
CA SER A 80 41.89 -16.22 9.96
C SER A 80 42.66 -16.85 11.12
N GLY A 81 43.99 -16.95 10.97
CA GLY A 81 44.91 -17.41 12.01
C GLY A 81 45.39 -16.35 13.01
N HIS A 82 45.19 -15.06 12.73
CA HIS A 82 45.49 -13.94 13.64
C HIS A 82 44.33 -12.96 13.52
N GLY A 83 43.23 -13.22 14.24
CA GLY A 83 42.04 -12.40 14.17
C GLY A 83 42.22 -11.10 14.94
N THR A 84 42.62 -10.01 14.29
CA THR A 84 42.42 -8.70 14.91
C THR A 84 40.96 -8.28 14.74
N ILE A 85 40.43 -7.50 15.69
CA ILE A 85 39.07 -6.93 15.57
C ILE A 85 38.96 -6.09 14.28
N ALA A 86 40.06 -5.46 13.84
CA ALA A 86 40.10 -4.69 12.60
C ALA A 86 39.81 -5.54 11.36
N ASP A 87 40.40 -6.74 11.26
CA ASP A 87 40.19 -7.65 10.13
C ASP A 87 38.74 -8.17 10.07
N ALA A 88 38.16 -8.53 11.23
CA ALA A 88 36.77 -8.96 11.32
C ALA A 88 35.79 -7.85 10.90
N VAL A 89 36.08 -6.60 11.29
CA VAL A 89 35.29 -5.43 10.89
C VAL A 89 35.42 -5.17 9.39
N GLU A 90 36.63 -5.27 8.82
CA GLU A 90 36.82 -5.09 7.37
C GLU A 90 36.14 -6.19 6.54
N ALA A 91 36.23 -7.45 6.99
CA ALA A 91 35.56 -8.58 6.37
C ALA A 91 34.04 -8.38 6.32
N THR A 92 33.45 -7.98 7.45
CA THR A 92 32.01 -7.70 7.55
C THR A 92 31.60 -6.54 6.64
N ARG A 93 32.38 -5.45 6.61
CA ARG A 93 32.17 -4.31 5.69
C ARG A 93 32.28 -4.71 4.21
N SER A 94 33.13 -5.69 3.90
CA SER A 94 33.32 -6.21 2.55
C SER A 94 32.26 -7.24 2.13
N GLY A 95 31.28 -7.53 3.00
CA GLY A 95 30.14 -8.39 2.69
C GLY A 95 30.30 -9.86 3.11
N ALA A 96 31.22 -10.15 4.04
CA ALA A 96 31.25 -11.42 4.74
C ALA A 96 30.03 -11.53 5.67
N TYR A 97 29.50 -12.75 5.78
CA TYR A 97 28.41 -13.09 6.69
C TYR A 97 28.90 -13.20 8.13
N ASP A 98 30.05 -13.87 8.32
CA ASP A 98 30.64 -14.14 9.63
C ASP A 98 32.16 -14.29 9.50
N PHE A 99 32.85 -14.29 10.64
CA PHE A 99 34.30 -14.40 10.76
C PHE A 99 34.67 -15.41 11.84
N LEU A 100 35.52 -16.38 11.50
CA LEU A 100 35.98 -17.45 12.39
C LEU A 100 37.50 -17.37 12.60
N GLU A 101 37.91 -17.34 13.86
CA GLU A 101 39.32 -17.37 14.25
C GLU A 101 39.83 -18.82 14.40
N LYS A 102 41.00 -19.13 13.82
CA LYS A 102 41.71 -20.40 14.04
C LYS A 102 42.32 -20.38 15.46
N PRO A 103 42.29 -21.49 16.23
CA PRO A 103 41.89 -22.83 15.82
C PRO A 103 40.36 -23.01 15.75
N LEU A 104 39.90 -23.62 14.65
CA LEU A 104 38.48 -23.82 14.37
C LEU A 104 37.92 -24.99 15.19
N SER A 105 36.86 -24.74 15.97
CA SER A 105 36.09 -25.80 16.61
C SER A 105 34.94 -26.27 15.71
N ARG A 106 34.66 -27.59 15.74
CA ARG A 106 33.54 -28.19 15.00
C ARG A 106 32.22 -27.46 15.26
N GLU A 107 31.93 -27.17 16.52
CA GLU A 107 30.67 -26.54 16.92
C GLU A 107 30.50 -25.14 16.34
N LYS A 108 31.55 -24.30 16.38
CA LYS A 108 31.51 -22.93 15.84
C LYS A 108 31.31 -22.92 14.33
N VAL A 109 32.05 -23.78 13.61
CA VAL A 109 31.93 -23.90 12.14
C VAL A 109 30.52 -24.33 11.75
N LEU A 110 29.97 -25.37 12.40
CA LEU A 110 28.63 -25.87 12.09
C LEU A 110 27.51 -24.91 12.48
N LEU A 111 27.68 -24.12 13.55
CA LEU A 111 26.72 -23.10 13.95
C LEU A 111 26.68 -21.96 12.92
N SER A 112 27.86 -21.43 12.57
CA SER A 112 28.00 -20.34 11.61
C SER A 112 27.44 -20.72 10.22
N ILE A 113 27.77 -21.92 9.73
CA ILE A 113 27.25 -22.45 8.45
C ILE A 113 25.73 -22.64 8.49
N ARG A 114 25.17 -23.16 9.60
CA ARG A 114 23.71 -23.32 9.71
C ARG A 114 23.00 -21.97 9.67
N HIS A 115 23.44 -20.99 10.46
CA HIS A 115 22.84 -19.66 10.45
C HIS A 115 22.98 -18.97 9.09
N ALA A 116 24.13 -19.12 8.42
CA ALA A 116 24.36 -18.61 7.07
C ALA A 116 23.34 -19.19 6.07
N LEU A 117 23.14 -20.51 6.12
CA LEU A 117 22.21 -21.23 5.26
C LEU A 117 20.75 -20.88 5.53
N ASP A 118 20.36 -20.70 6.79
CA ASP A 118 19.01 -20.33 7.18
C ASP A 118 18.68 -18.91 6.70
N GLN A 119 19.61 -17.96 6.87
CA GLN A 119 19.43 -16.60 6.36
C GLN A 119 19.33 -16.58 4.83
N ALA A 120 20.15 -17.36 4.13
CA ALA A 120 20.08 -17.48 2.68
C ALA A 120 18.73 -18.09 2.24
N GLY A 121 18.25 -19.11 2.94
CA GLY A 121 16.93 -19.71 2.69
C GLY A 121 15.78 -18.72 2.90
N LEU A 122 15.82 -17.93 3.98
CA LEU A 122 14.82 -16.88 4.24
C LEU A 122 14.83 -15.79 3.17
N ARG A 123 16.01 -15.38 2.69
CA ARG A 123 16.12 -14.40 1.59
C ARG A 123 15.54 -14.96 0.29
N GLN A 124 15.91 -16.18 -0.08
CA GLN A 124 15.41 -16.84 -1.28
C GLN A 124 13.89 -17.03 -1.23
N GLU A 125 13.35 -17.41 -0.05
CA GLU A 125 11.91 -17.53 0.12
C GLU A 125 11.22 -16.16 0.05
N ASN A 126 11.83 -15.11 0.59
CA ASN A 126 11.30 -13.75 0.46
C ASN A 126 11.26 -13.28 -1.00
N GLU A 127 12.32 -13.54 -1.77
CA GLU A 127 12.38 -13.26 -3.21
C GLU A 127 11.33 -14.08 -3.97
N ARG A 128 11.23 -15.38 -3.71
CA ARG A 128 10.20 -16.24 -4.31
C ARG A 128 8.79 -15.76 -3.99
N LEU A 129 8.53 -15.36 -2.75
CA LEU A 129 7.23 -14.81 -2.34
C LEU A 129 6.96 -13.46 -3.01
N ARG A 130 7.97 -12.61 -3.19
CA ARG A 130 7.86 -11.36 -3.97
C ARG A 130 7.51 -11.64 -5.42
N ASP A 131 8.18 -12.62 -6.04
CA ASP A 131 7.92 -13.01 -7.44
C ASP A 131 6.51 -13.61 -7.61
N LEU A 132 6.03 -14.42 -6.65
CA LEU A 132 4.68 -14.99 -6.65
C LEU A 132 3.57 -13.94 -6.47
N VAL A 133 3.85 -12.84 -5.77
CA VAL A 133 2.91 -11.73 -5.59
C VAL A 133 2.80 -10.85 -6.86
N GLY A 134 3.76 -10.97 -7.79
CA GLY A 134 3.83 -10.24 -9.06
C GLY A 134 4.18 -8.75 -8.90
N ASP A 135 4.26 -8.03 -10.03
CA ASP A 135 4.33 -6.56 -10.01
C ASP A 135 3.12 -6.02 -9.24
N GLY A 136 3.38 -5.40 -8.09
CA GLY A 136 2.34 -4.78 -7.28
C GLY A 136 1.49 -3.77 -8.07
N PRO A 137 0.35 -3.34 -7.51
CA PRO A 137 -0.55 -2.43 -8.20
C PRO A 137 0.16 -1.15 -8.68
N ARG A 138 0.09 -0.89 -9.99
CA ARG A 138 0.73 0.26 -10.63
C ARG A 138 -0.14 1.52 -10.49
N MET A 139 0.50 2.67 -10.31
CA MET A 139 -0.17 3.97 -10.41
C MET A 139 -0.42 4.30 -11.87
N ILE A 140 -1.68 4.32 -12.29
CA ILE A 140 -2.11 4.61 -13.65
C ILE A 140 -2.86 5.95 -13.66
N GLY A 141 -2.45 6.85 -14.56
CA GLY A 141 -3.16 8.09 -14.83
C GLY A 141 -2.27 9.15 -15.47
N THR A 142 -2.82 9.88 -16.43
CA THR A 142 -2.18 10.95 -17.18
C THR A 142 -2.90 12.29 -17.00
N SER A 143 -4.01 12.31 -16.27
CA SER A 143 -4.76 13.54 -15.98
C SER A 143 -3.87 14.57 -15.25
N PRO A 144 -3.94 15.86 -15.62
CA PRO A 144 -3.14 16.90 -14.98
C PRO A 144 -3.40 17.05 -13.48
N ALA A 145 -4.62 16.72 -13.01
CA ALA A 145 -4.95 16.74 -11.60
C ALA A 145 -4.23 15.63 -10.83
N PHE A 146 -4.15 14.42 -11.38
CA PHE A 146 -3.45 13.32 -10.76
C PHE A 146 -1.94 13.49 -10.79
N GLN A 147 -1.40 13.93 -11.94
CA GLN A 147 0.04 14.19 -12.09
C GLN A 147 0.53 15.21 -11.07
N ARG A 148 -0.22 16.29 -10.83
CA ARG A 148 0.06 17.24 -9.74
C ARG A 148 0.13 16.59 -8.35
N ALA A 149 -0.80 15.69 -8.03
CA ALA A 149 -0.77 14.98 -6.74
C ALA A 149 0.44 14.04 -6.63
N VAL A 150 0.82 13.36 -7.71
CA VAL A 150 2.01 12.50 -7.78
C VAL A 150 3.30 13.32 -7.66
N GLU A 151 3.40 14.48 -8.33
CA GLU A 151 4.52 15.40 -8.21
C GLU A 151 4.68 15.91 -6.78
N GLN A 152 3.60 16.36 -6.14
CA GLN A 152 3.60 16.78 -4.74
C GLN A 152 4.06 15.64 -3.82
N ALA A 153 3.56 14.42 -4.03
CA ALA A 153 3.96 13.25 -3.27
C ALA A 153 5.45 12.93 -3.46
N THR A 154 5.96 13.07 -4.68
CA THR A 154 7.38 12.84 -5.01
C THR A 154 8.28 13.88 -4.37
N LEU A 155 7.86 15.16 -4.32
CA LEU A 155 8.59 16.21 -3.60
C LEU A 155 8.58 15.94 -2.09
N ALA A 156 7.43 15.58 -1.53
CA ALA A 156 7.29 15.24 -0.11
C ALA A 156 8.12 14.00 0.28
N ALA A 157 8.30 13.04 -0.64
CA ALA A 157 9.06 11.83 -0.39
C ALA A 157 10.52 12.09 -0.01
N ARG A 158 11.12 13.19 -0.49
CA ARG A 158 12.54 13.55 -0.31
C ARG A 158 12.94 13.91 1.12
N SER A 159 11.98 14.13 2.02
CA SER A 159 12.22 14.43 3.44
C SER A 159 11.56 13.40 4.35
N ASP A 160 11.78 13.54 5.66
CA ASP A 160 11.09 12.82 6.73
C ASP A 160 9.75 13.46 7.13
N ALA A 161 9.31 14.49 6.39
CA ALA A 161 8.07 15.19 6.67
C ALA A 161 6.87 14.23 6.62
N ARG A 162 5.95 14.46 7.56
CA ARG A 162 4.66 13.77 7.64
C ARG A 162 3.74 14.25 6.53
N VAL A 163 3.05 13.31 5.90
CA VAL A 163 2.17 13.59 4.76
C VAL A 163 0.75 13.18 5.12
N LEU A 164 -0.21 14.06 4.85
CA LEU A 164 -1.64 13.77 4.98
C LEU A 164 -2.27 13.69 3.59
N LEU A 165 -2.71 12.50 3.22
CA LEU A 165 -3.42 12.23 1.98
C LEU A 165 -4.93 12.35 2.20
N SER A 166 -5.55 13.37 1.62
CA SER A 166 -7.01 13.55 1.65
C SER A 166 -7.63 13.13 0.33
N GLY A 167 -8.83 12.55 0.36
CA GLY A 167 -9.58 12.21 -0.84
C GLY A 167 -10.54 11.07 -0.60
N GLU A 168 -11.51 10.91 -1.49
CA GLU A 168 -12.57 9.92 -1.34
C GLU A 168 -12.04 8.47 -1.26
N SER A 169 -12.90 7.55 -0.82
CA SER A 169 -12.54 6.13 -0.80
C SER A 169 -12.30 5.62 -2.22
N GLY A 170 -11.26 4.80 -2.39
CA GLY A 170 -10.95 4.19 -3.70
C GLY A 170 -10.23 5.11 -4.71
N THR A 171 -9.74 6.29 -4.32
CA THR A 171 -8.98 7.20 -5.21
C THR A 171 -7.50 6.84 -5.38
N GLY A 172 -6.99 5.86 -4.62
CA GLY A 172 -5.59 5.41 -4.69
C GLY A 172 -4.65 5.99 -3.64
N LYS A 173 -5.17 6.50 -2.51
CA LYS A 173 -4.37 7.03 -1.38
C LYS A 173 -3.28 6.05 -0.91
N GLU A 174 -3.61 4.76 -0.79
CA GLU A 174 -2.66 3.72 -0.38
C GLU A 174 -1.50 3.54 -1.40
N LEU A 175 -1.78 3.64 -2.70
CA LEU A 175 -0.76 3.56 -3.74
C LEU A 175 0.17 4.77 -3.69
N LEU A 176 -0.40 5.96 -3.46
CA LEU A 176 0.38 7.18 -3.33
C LEU A 176 1.24 7.17 -2.05
N ALA A 177 0.76 6.58 -0.95
CA ALA A 177 1.55 6.37 0.26
C ALA A 177 2.72 5.39 0.02
N ALA A 178 2.48 4.31 -0.71
CA ALA A 178 3.54 3.38 -1.11
C ALA A 178 4.59 4.07 -2.01
N HIS A 179 4.14 4.93 -2.94
CA HIS A 179 5.03 5.73 -3.78
C HIS A 179 5.91 6.67 -2.96
N ILE A 180 5.33 7.36 -1.96
CA ILE A 180 6.08 8.22 -1.03
C ILE A 180 7.17 7.42 -0.32
N HIS A 181 6.84 6.24 0.21
CA HIS A 181 7.81 5.38 0.88
C HIS A 181 8.96 4.96 -0.05
N GLN A 182 8.64 4.46 -1.25
CA GLN A 182 9.64 3.98 -2.24
C GLN A 182 10.61 5.07 -2.69
N HIS A 183 10.19 6.33 -2.71
CA HIS A 183 10.99 7.48 -3.12
C HIS A 183 11.59 8.25 -1.94
N SER A 184 11.59 7.66 -0.74
CA SER A 184 12.09 8.31 0.48
C SER A 184 13.42 7.73 0.98
N PRO A 185 14.11 8.44 1.90
CA PRO A 185 15.27 7.90 2.61
C PRO A 185 14.97 6.60 3.41
N PHE A 186 13.68 6.32 3.68
CA PHE A 186 13.22 5.18 4.48
C PHE A 186 12.86 3.94 3.63
N ARG A 187 13.11 3.97 2.31
CA ARG A 187 12.67 2.93 1.36
C ARG A 187 13.21 1.51 1.63
N GLU A 188 14.36 1.40 2.30
CA GLU A 188 14.96 0.12 2.68
C GLU A 188 14.31 -0.45 3.96
N GLY A 189 13.62 0.40 4.72
CA GLY A 189 12.90 0.04 5.93
C GLY A 189 11.51 -0.54 5.66
N PRO A 190 10.81 -1.02 6.69
CA PRO A 190 9.49 -1.61 6.55
C PRO A 190 8.42 -0.59 6.13
N PHE A 191 7.50 -0.98 5.25
CA PHE A 191 6.27 -0.24 4.96
C PHE A 191 5.08 -0.93 5.62
N VAL A 192 4.70 -0.47 6.82
CA VAL A 192 3.63 -1.07 7.61
C VAL A 192 2.34 -0.31 7.37
N LYS A 193 1.25 -1.03 7.07
CA LYS A 193 -0.07 -0.44 6.83
C LYS A 193 -1.02 -0.77 7.98
N VAL A 194 -1.82 0.21 8.37
CA VAL A 194 -2.90 0.06 9.35
C VAL A 194 -4.12 0.78 8.84
N ASN A 195 -5.24 0.07 8.72
CA ASN A 195 -6.52 0.69 8.45
C ASN A 195 -7.27 0.86 9.77
N CYS A 196 -7.39 2.11 10.22
CA CYS A 196 -7.99 2.44 11.52
C CYS A 196 -9.49 2.15 11.58
N ALA A 197 -10.19 2.16 10.45
CA ALA A 197 -11.62 1.86 10.37
C ALA A 197 -11.92 0.36 10.37
N ALA A 198 -10.95 -0.48 9.97
CA ALA A 198 -11.13 -1.93 9.88
C ALA A 198 -10.90 -2.66 11.21
N ILE A 199 -10.25 -2.00 12.19
CA ILE A 199 -9.91 -2.60 13.48
C ILE A 199 -10.95 -2.17 14.52
N PRO A 200 -11.52 -3.10 15.31
CA PRO A 200 -12.40 -2.75 16.42
C PRO A 200 -11.72 -1.74 17.35
N THR A 201 -12.46 -0.73 17.79
CA THR A 201 -11.97 0.38 18.63
C THR A 201 -11.15 -0.11 19.83
N GLU A 202 -11.60 -1.18 20.48
CA GLU A 202 -10.96 -1.77 21.66
C GLU A 202 -9.60 -2.42 21.37
N LEU A 203 -9.36 -2.87 20.14
CA LEU A 203 -8.12 -3.53 19.73
C LEU A 203 -7.15 -2.59 19.03
N LEU A 204 -7.60 -1.41 18.61
CA LEU A 204 -6.79 -0.48 17.83
C LEU A 204 -5.52 -0.04 18.56
N GLU A 205 -5.61 0.27 19.86
CA GLU A 205 -4.44 0.64 20.65
C GLU A 205 -3.44 -0.52 20.75
N SER A 206 -3.95 -1.75 20.94
CA SER A 206 -3.13 -2.95 21.04
C SER A 206 -2.44 -3.27 19.72
N GLU A 207 -3.12 -3.07 18.59
CA GLU A 207 -2.50 -3.23 17.26
C GLU A 207 -1.45 -2.14 17.02
N LEU A 208 -1.75 -0.87 17.26
CA LEU A 208 -0.82 0.24 17.01
C LEU A 208 0.42 0.19 17.92
N PHE A 209 0.21 0.04 19.22
CA PHE A 209 1.25 0.21 20.25
C PHE A 209 1.72 -1.11 20.88
N GLY A 210 1.06 -2.23 20.58
CA GLY A 210 1.37 -3.51 21.20
C GLY A 210 0.79 -3.64 22.60
N HIS A 211 0.96 -4.82 23.20
CA HIS A 211 0.51 -5.09 24.56
C HIS A 211 1.46 -5.99 25.30
N GLU A 212 1.50 -5.83 26.62
CA GLU A 212 2.16 -6.77 27.52
C GLU A 212 1.24 -7.95 27.89
N LYS A 213 1.85 -9.03 28.37
CA LYS A 213 1.09 -10.20 28.85
C LYS A 213 0.17 -9.78 30.00
N GLY A 214 -1.12 -10.10 29.89
CA GLY A 214 -2.13 -9.79 30.90
C GLY A 214 -2.71 -8.37 30.85
N ALA A 215 -2.40 -7.58 29.81
CA ALA A 215 -2.90 -6.21 29.68
C ALA A 215 -4.43 -6.10 29.57
N PHE A 216 -5.12 -7.13 29.07
CA PHE A 216 -6.57 -7.24 28.99
C PHE A 216 -7.00 -8.72 28.94
N THR A 217 -8.31 -8.99 29.06
CA THR A 217 -8.87 -10.34 28.95
C THR A 217 -8.58 -10.94 27.57
N GLY A 218 -7.71 -11.95 27.51
CA GLY A 218 -7.26 -12.59 26.28
C GLY A 218 -5.80 -12.31 25.89
N ALA A 219 -5.11 -11.41 26.59
CA ALA A 219 -3.68 -11.10 26.37
C ALA A 219 -2.76 -12.20 26.95
N ALA A 220 -2.76 -13.39 26.36
CA ALA A 220 -2.01 -14.56 26.84
C ALA A 220 -0.48 -14.40 26.73
N SER A 221 -0.01 -13.58 25.78
CA SER A 221 1.40 -13.29 25.51
C SER A 221 1.57 -11.82 25.15
N ALA A 222 2.77 -11.27 25.35
CA ALA A 222 3.09 -9.95 24.84
C ALA A 222 3.12 -9.95 23.30
N ARG A 223 2.75 -8.82 22.67
CA ARG A 223 2.76 -8.65 21.22
C ARG A 223 3.27 -7.27 20.84
N ARG A 224 4.18 -7.23 19.86
CA ARG A 224 4.73 -5.99 19.29
C ARG A 224 3.67 -5.23 18.50
N GLY A 225 3.64 -3.91 18.68
CA GLY A 225 2.75 -3.01 17.96
C GLY A 225 3.23 -2.67 16.54
N LYS A 226 2.35 -2.06 15.74
CA LYS A 226 2.66 -1.60 14.38
C LYS A 226 3.74 -0.52 14.36
N PHE A 227 3.83 0.33 15.39
CA PHE A 227 4.94 1.27 15.53
C PHE A 227 6.29 0.57 15.67
N GLU A 228 6.39 -0.48 16.49
CA GLU A 228 7.63 -1.27 16.63
C GLU A 228 7.98 -2.01 15.34
N LEU A 229 6.97 -2.49 14.60
CA LEU A 229 7.17 -3.20 13.34
C LEU A 229 7.58 -2.25 12.20
N ALA A 230 7.23 -0.97 12.32
CA ALA A 230 7.54 0.07 11.34
C ALA A 230 8.85 0.81 11.61
N ASP A 231 9.54 0.47 12.70
CA ASP A 231 10.79 1.13 13.12
C ASP A 231 11.85 1.12 12.02
N GLY A 232 12.49 2.27 11.79
CA GLY A 232 13.41 2.51 10.68
C GLY A 232 12.74 2.67 9.30
N GLY A 233 11.40 2.64 9.22
CA GLY A 233 10.64 2.64 7.98
C GLY A 233 9.51 3.66 7.95
N THR A 234 8.38 3.26 7.38
CA THR A 234 7.19 4.09 7.22
C THR A 234 5.94 3.37 7.72
N LEU A 235 5.18 4.04 8.57
CA LEU A 235 3.85 3.62 9.01
C LEU A 235 2.79 4.40 8.22
N PHE A 236 2.00 3.68 7.44
CA PHE A 236 0.83 4.20 6.75
C PHE A 236 -0.42 3.99 7.60
N LEU A 237 -1.03 5.09 8.04
CA LEU A 237 -2.28 5.11 8.79
C LEU A 237 -3.42 5.50 7.84
N ASP A 238 -4.23 4.53 7.43
CA ASP A 238 -5.42 4.76 6.60
C ASP A 238 -6.65 5.04 7.46
N GLU A 239 -7.51 5.92 6.96
CA GLU A 239 -8.72 6.40 7.61
C GLU A 239 -8.48 6.95 9.04
N VAL A 240 -7.50 7.86 9.21
CA VAL A 240 -7.19 8.48 10.52
C VAL A 240 -8.35 9.28 11.11
N GLY A 241 -9.32 9.71 10.28
CA GLY A 241 -10.54 10.38 10.75
C GLY A 241 -11.49 9.49 11.57
N ASP A 242 -11.24 8.18 11.63
CA ASP A 242 -12.01 7.21 12.41
C ASP A 242 -11.31 6.80 13.72
N LEU A 243 -10.18 7.44 14.06
CA LEU A 243 -9.53 7.28 15.36
C LEU A 243 -10.43 7.79 16.48
N HIS A 244 -10.57 7.00 17.55
CA HIS A 244 -11.22 7.45 18.78
C HIS A 244 -10.29 8.32 19.64
N ALA A 245 -10.86 9.08 20.57
CA ALA A 245 -10.14 10.11 21.34
C ALA A 245 -8.89 9.60 22.09
N ALA A 246 -8.96 8.40 22.69
CA ALA A 246 -7.81 7.82 23.42
C ALA A 246 -6.63 7.48 22.48
N SER A 247 -6.92 6.83 21.34
CA SER A 247 -5.91 6.59 20.29
C SER A 247 -5.34 7.87 19.71
N GLN A 248 -6.15 8.93 19.53
CA GLN A 248 -5.66 10.23 19.07
C GLN A 248 -4.62 10.82 20.04
N ALA A 249 -4.89 10.74 21.35
CA ALA A 249 -3.96 11.25 22.38
C ALA A 249 -2.62 10.49 22.39
N LYS A 250 -2.67 9.15 22.30
CA LYS A 250 -1.44 8.33 22.25
C LYS A 250 -0.67 8.56 20.95
N LEU A 251 -1.36 8.61 19.82
CA LEU A 251 -0.74 8.90 18.52
C LEU A 251 -0.02 10.25 18.54
N LEU A 252 -0.66 11.29 19.10
CA LEU A 252 -0.03 12.60 19.25
C LEU A 252 1.30 12.52 20.01
N ARG A 253 1.33 11.78 21.12
CA ARG A 253 2.55 11.62 21.93
C ARG A 253 3.68 10.98 21.11
N VAL A 254 3.40 9.91 20.38
CA VAL A 254 4.42 9.25 19.54
C VAL A 254 4.93 10.18 18.43
N LEU A 255 4.05 10.99 17.83
CA LEU A 255 4.42 11.94 16.79
C LEU A 255 5.20 13.17 17.34
N GLN A 256 5.15 13.42 18.64
CA GLN A 256 5.87 14.51 19.29
C GLN A 256 7.24 14.05 19.81
N GLU A 257 7.25 12.93 20.54
CA GLU A 257 8.39 12.49 21.35
C GLU A 257 9.16 11.32 20.70
N GLY A 258 8.57 10.62 19.72
CA GLY A 258 9.17 9.41 19.14
C GLY A 258 9.16 8.22 20.10
N GLU A 259 8.37 8.29 21.17
CA GLU A 259 8.27 7.25 22.19
C GLU A 259 6.83 6.86 22.49
N PHE A 260 6.65 5.64 23.00
CA PHE A 260 5.36 5.16 23.51
C PHE A 260 5.55 4.00 24.50
N GLN A 261 4.46 3.64 25.17
CA GLN A 261 4.38 2.46 26.02
C GLN A 261 3.37 1.47 25.43
N ARG A 262 3.67 0.18 25.56
CA ARG A 262 2.70 -0.88 25.25
C ARG A 262 1.49 -0.80 26.18
N VAL A 263 0.34 -1.28 25.71
CA VAL A 263 -0.85 -1.38 26.56
C VAL A 263 -0.53 -2.31 27.75
N GLY A 264 -0.75 -1.81 28.97
CA GLY A 264 -0.46 -2.52 30.22
C GLY A 264 1.02 -2.59 30.61
N GLY A 265 1.91 -1.92 29.87
CA GLY A 265 3.34 -1.84 30.17
C GLY A 265 3.77 -0.47 30.65
N GLU A 266 4.84 -0.41 31.44
CA GLU A 266 5.45 0.83 31.92
C GLU A 266 6.74 1.20 31.17
N GLN A 267 7.29 0.24 30.39
CA GLN A 267 8.51 0.45 29.63
C GLN A 267 8.26 1.42 28.47
N THR A 268 8.98 2.55 28.48
CA THR A 268 9.05 3.47 27.35
C THR A 268 9.90 2.87 26.24
N LEU A 269 9.35 2.84 25.02
CA LEU A 269 10.00 2.37 23.80
C LEU A 269 10.20 3.56 22.86
N HIS A 270 11.37 3.66 22.24
CA HIS A 270 11.67 4.67 21.24
C HIS A 270 11.63 4.06 19.84
N VAL A 271 11.06 4.78 18.87
CA VAL A 271 11.00 4.37 17.47
C VAL A 271 11.27 5.55 16.54
N SER A 272 11.95 5.27 15.43
CA SER A 272 12.17 6.22 14.34
C SER A 272 11.31 5.82 13.15
N VAL A 273 10.09 6.39 13.08
CA VAL A 273 9.09 6.00 12.08
C VAL A 273 8.59 7.22 11.35
N ARG A 274 8.66 7.20 10.01
CA ARG A 274 7.95 8.18 9.20
C ARG A 274 6.46 7.84 9.15
N VAL A 275 5.60 8.80 9.47
CA VAL A 275 4.14 8.59 9.39
C VAL A 275 3.57 9.23 8.13
N VAL A 276 2.86 8.44 7.34
CA VAL A 276 2.00 8.88 6.24
C VAL A 276 0.57 8.55 6.61
N SER A 277 -0.33 9.53 6.58
CA SER A 277 -1.72 9.36 6.98
C SER A 277 -2.67 9.57 5.81
N ALA A 278 -3.80 8.89 5.81
CA ALA A 278 -4.86 9.06 4.83
C ALA A 278 -6.24 9.17 5.48
N THR A 279 -7.14 9.91 4.84
CA THR A 279 -8.52 10.07 5.29
C THR A 279 -9.46 10.37 4.12
N ASN A 280 -10.67 9.82 4.17
CA ASN A 280 -11.78 10.23 3.31
C ASN A 280 -12.69 11.30 3.93
N ARG A 281 -12.48 11.63 5.21
CA ARG A 281 -13.26 12.60 5.98
C ARG A 281 -12.56 13.95 6.01
N GLU A 282 -13.35 15.01 6.12
CA GLU A 282 -12.87 16.38 6.31
C GLU A 282 -12.44 16.59 7.77
N LEU A 283 -11.14 16.44 8.05
CA LEU A 283 -10.62 16.53 9.42
C LEU A 283 -10.88 17.89 10.07
N ALA A 284 -10.81 18.98 9.31
CA ALA A 284 -11.11 20.33 9.81
C ALA A 284 -12.54 20.40 10.40
N ALA A 285 -13.54 19.86 9.69
CA ALA A 285 -14.91 19.79 10.19
C ALA A 285 -15.03 18.87 11.43
N LEU A 286 -14.22 17.81 11.53
CA LEU A 286 -14.20 16.96 12.74
C LEU A 286 -13.56 17.64 13.94
N VAL A 287 -12.58 18.53 13.71
CA VAL A 287 -12.00 19.38 14.75
C VAL A 287 -13.04 20.36 15.29
N GLU A 288 -13.77 21.05 14.41
CA GLU A 288 -14.86 21.96 14.80
C GLU A 288 -15.97 21.25 15.59
N GLN A 289 -16.23 19.97 15.28
CA GLN A 289 -17.19 19.13 16.00
C GLN A 289 -16.65 18.53 17.31
N GLY A 290 -15.39 18.77 17.67
CA GLY A 290 -14.75 18.16 18.84
C GLY A 290 -14.54 16.65 18.74
N LYS A 291 -14.63 16.07 17.53
CA LYS A 291 -14.44 14.63 17.26
C LYS A 291 -13.00 14.27 16.89
N PHE A 292 -12.20 15.27 16.51
CA PHE A 292 -10.79 15.12 16.20
C PHE A 292 -9.99 16.20 16.91
N ARG A 293 -8.85 15.84 17.51
CA ARG A 293 -8.02 16.81 18.22
C ARG A 293 -7.32 17.74 17.24
N GLU A 294 -7.40 19.04 17.53
CA GLU A 294 -6.76 20.09 16.74
C GLU A 294 -5.23 19.94 16.69
N ASP A 295 -4.61 19.66 17.84
CA ASP A 295 -3.15 19.48 17.95
C ASP A 295 -2.64 18.30 17.10
N LEU A 296 -3.37 17.18 17.08
CA LEU A 296 -3.08 16.03 16.24
C LEU A 296 -3.26 16.36 14.76
N TYR A 297 -4.30 17.10 14.38
CA TYR A 297 -4.52 17.51 13.00
C TYR A 297 -3.32 18.28 12.45
N TYR A 298 -2.83 19.29 13.17
CA TYR A 298 -1.65 20.06 12.75
C TYR A 298 -0.37 19.21 12.74
N ARG A 299 -0.26 18.21 13.64
CA ARG A 299 0.89 17.30 13.68
C ARG A 299 0.87 16.29 12.52
N LEU A 300 -0.29 15.91 12.00
CA LEU A 300 -0.41 15.03 10.84
C LEU A 300 -0.32 15.79 9.52
N SER A 301 -0.95 16.96 9.44
CA SER A 301 -1.13 17.75 8.22
C SER A 301 0.05 18.68 7.90
N VAL A 302 1.29 18.18 8.01
CA VAL A 302 2.49 18.97 7.68
C VAL A 302 2.58 19.20 6.17
N VAL A 303 2.42 18.15 5.38
CA VAL A 303 2.30 18.23 3.91
C VAL A 303 0.95 17.62 3.50
N PRO A 304 -0.11 18.44 3.35
CA PRO A 304 -1.39 17.96 2.86
C PRO A 304 -1.37 17.76 1.34
N ILE A 305 -1.83 16.61 0.86
CA ILE A 305 -1.96 16.28 -0.55
C ILE A 305 -3.37 15.76 -0.81
N ARG A 306 -4.10 16.43 -1.69
CA ARG A 306 -5.43 16.00 -2.12
C ARG A 306 -5.31 15.04 -3.31
N VAL A 307 -5.81 13.82 -3.16
CA VAL A 307 -5.93 12.85 -4.24
C VAL A 307 -7.26 13.09 -4.96
N PRO A 308 -7.26 13.47 -6.26
CA PRO A 308 -8.48 13.82 -6.96
C PRO A 308 -9.36 12.60 -7.20
N ALA A 309 -10.67 12.81 -7.11
CA ALA A 309 -11.67 11.79 -7.38
C ALA A 309 -11.66 11.40 -8.87
N LEU A 310 -12.15 10.20 -9.20
CA LEU A 310 -12.11 9.66 -10.56
C LEU A 310 -12.90 10.53 -11.56
N ARG A 311 -14.01 11.13 -11.13
CA ARG A 311 -14.77 12.10 -11.92
C ARG A 311 -14.02 13.40 -12.26
N GLU A 312 -12.95 13.71 -11.52
CA GLU A 312 -12.10 14.90 -11.75
C GLU A 312 -10.92 14.60 -12.71
N ARG A 313 -10.83 13.35 -13.20
CA ARG A 313 -9.75 12.84 -14.05
C ARG A 313 -10.28 12.01 -15.22
N PRO A 314 -11.11 12.57 -16.11
CA PRO A 314 -11.75 11.81 -17.18
C PRO A 314 -10.75 11.11 -18.12
N GLN A 315 -9.56 11.68 -18.32
CA GLN A 315 -8.51 11.07 -19.14
C GLN A 315 -7.98 9.74 -18.58
N ASP A 316 -8.20 9.47 -17.29
CA ASP A 316 -7.68 8.29 -16.61
C ASP A 316 -8.64 7.08 -16.73
N PHE A 317 -9.91 7.26 -17.15
CA PHE A 317 -10.88 6.16 -17.23
C PHE A 317 -10.42 5.03 -18.15
N ARG A 318 -10.04 5.39 -19.38
CA ARG A 318 -9.57 4.42 -20.38
C ARG A 318 -8.35 3.62 -19.92
N PRO A 319 -7.21 4.26 -19.57
CA PRO A 319 -6.03 3.52 -19.18
C PRO A 319 -6.25 2.71 -17.89
N LEU A 320 -7.07 3.19 -16.94
CA LEU A 320 -7.41 2.42 -15.74
C LEU A 320 -8.25 1.17 -16.08
N ALA A 321 -9.29 1.32 -16.90
CA ALA A 321 -10.17 0.22 -17.27
C ALA A 321 -9.42 -0.86 -18.06
N GLU A 322 -8.59 -0.45 -19.02
CA GLU A 322 -7.74 -1.36 -19.81
C GLU A 322 -6.73 -2.09 -18.91
N TYR A 323 -6.10 -1.38 -17.97
CA TYR A 323 -5.20 -1.99 -16.99
C TYR A 323 -5.92 -3.01 -16.10
N PHE A 324 -7.08 -2.67 -15.53
CA PHE A 324 -7.84 -3.58 -14.68
C PHE A 324 -8.31 -4.82 -15.44
N LEU A 325 -8.73 -4.67 -16.71
CA LEU A 325 -9.14 -5.79 -17.55
C LEU A 325 -7.96 -6.72 -17.84
N ALA A 326 -6.82 -6.16 -18.25
CA ALA A 326 -5.62 -6.93 -18.56
C ALA A 326 -5.10 -7.67 -17.32
N ASP A 327 -5.04 -6.99 -16.17
CA ASP A 327 -4.63 -7.58 -14.90
C ASP A 327 -5.56 -8.72 -14.48
N PHE A 328 -6.88 -8.50 -14.57
CA PHE A 328 -7.87 -9.53 -14.24
C PHE A 328 -7.76 -10.75 -15.17
N CYS A 329 -7.60 -10.54 -16.48
CA CYS A 329 -7.47 -11.64 -17.43
C CYS A 329 -6.21 -12.47 -17.15
N ARG A 330 -5.08 -11.80 -16.89
CA ARG A 330 -3.80 -12.44 -16.54
C ARG A 330 -3.91 -13.27 -15.26
N ARG A 331 -4.46 -12.70 -14.18
CA ARG A 331 -4.59 -13.39 -12.88
C ARG A 331 -5.50 -14.61 -12.93
N ASN A 332 -6.48 -14.63 -13.82
CA ASN A 332 -7.48 -15.70 -13.92
C ASN A 332 -7.27 -16.61 -15.16
N ASN A 333 -6.16 -16.47 -15.88
CA ASN A 333 -5.88 -17.19 -17.13
C ASN A 333 -7.02 -17.09 -18.16
N PHE A 334 -7.69 -15.93 -18.24
CA PHE A 334 -8.63 -15.66 -19.31
C PHE A 334 -7.88 -15.25 -20.56
N ARG A 335 -8.46 -15.52 -21.74
CA ARG A 335 -7.98 -14.94 -22.99
C ARG A 335 -7.99 -13.40 -22.89
N PRO A 336 -7.00 -12.70 -23.48
CA PRO A 336 -7.02 -11.24 -23.55
C PRO A 336 -8.34 -10.74 -24.13
N ARG A 337 -8.91 -9.72 -23.49
CA ARG A 337 -10.16 -9.10 -23.89
C ARG A 337 -9.96 -7.61 -24.14
N SER A 338 -10.85 -7.01 -24.91
CA SER A 338 -10.87 -5.57 -25.20
C SER A 338 -12.16 -4.91 -24.73
N ILE A 339 -12.13 -3.57 -24.62
CA ILE A 339 -13.28 -2.75 -24.25
C ILE A 339 -13.67 -1.93 -25.47
N ASP A 340 -14.94 -2.00 -25.86
CA ASP A 340 -15.48 -1.21 -26.95
C ASP A 340 -15.50 0.29 -26.62
N ALA A 341 -15.32 1.14 -27.64
CA ALA A 341 -15.25 2.58 -27.46
C ALA A 341 -16.52 3.18 -26.83
N ALA A 342 -17.70 2.61 -27.09
CA ALA A 342 -18.98 3.08 -26.57
C ALA A 342 -19.09 2.96 -25.03
N VAL A 343 -18.34 2.04 -24.41
CA VAL A 343 -18.31 1.86 -22.95
C VAL A 343 -17.77 3.11 -22.25
N PHE A 344 -16.76 3.76 -22.83
CA PHE A 344 -16.10 4.91 -22.19
C PHE A 344 -17.02 6.13 -22.12
N GLY A 345 -17.87 6.34 -23.12
CA GLY A 345 -18.89 7.39 -23.04
C GLY A 345 -19.85 7.19 -21.86
N ILE A 346 -20.22 5.94 -21.55
CA ILE A 346 -21.03 5.64 -20.37
C ILE A 346 -20.25 5.90 -19.08
N PHE A 347 -19.00 5.43 -19.01
CA PHE A 347 -18.16 5.62 -17.83
C PHE A 347 -17.90 7.09 -17.50
N GLU A 348 -17.73 7.95 -18.51
CA GLU A 348 -17.52 9.38 -18.31
C GLU A 348 -18.76 10.10 -17.72
N THR A 349 -19.97 9.56 -17.91
CA THR A 349 -21.21 10.16 -17.39
C THR A 349 -21.55 9.75 -15.95
N TYR A 350 -20.98 8.64 -15.48
CA TYR A 350 -21.23 8.14 -14.12
C TYR A 350 -20.34 8.85 -13.10
N SER A 351 -20.84 9.08 -11.87
CA SER A 351 -20.12 9.88 -10.87
C SER A 351 -19.02 9.12 -10.12
N TRP A 352 -19.03 7.79 -10.19
CA TRP A 352 -18.07 6.88 -9.54
C TRP A 352 -17.83 7.17 -8.05
N PRO A 353 -18.86 7.05 -7.19
CA PRO A 353 -18.70 7.28 -5.74
C PRO A 353 -17.64 6.38 -5.08
N GLY A 354 -17.39 5.17 -5.61
CA GLY A 354 -16.31 4.29 -5.15
C GLY A 354 -15.01 4.43 -5.93
N ASN A 355 -14.92 5.43 -6.82
CA ASN A 355 -13.72 5.81 -7.58
C ASN A 355 -13.09 4.61 -8.32
N ALA A 356 -11.76 4.49 -8.32
CA ALA A 356 -11.05 3.44 -9.04
C ALA A 356 -11.34 2.03 -8.48
N ARG A 357 -11.71 1.91 -7.20
CA ARG A 357 -12.12 0.62 -6.60
C ARG A 357 -13.43 0.12 -7.20
N GLU A 358 -14.40 1.01 -7.37
CA GLU A 358 -15.66 0.69 -8.03
C GLU A 358 -15.45 0.39 -9.52
N LEU A 359 -14.66 1.20 -10.23
CA LEU A 359 -14.31 0.95 -11.63
C LEU A 359 -13.70 -0.44 -11.81
N ARG A 360 -12.73 -0.81 -10.97
CA ARG A 360 -12.14 -2.16 -10.99
C ARG A 360 -13.21 -3.24 -10.83
N ASN A 361 -14.05 -3.15 -9.81
CA ASN A 361 -15.11 -4.14 -9.55
C ASN A 361 -16.10 -4.26 -10.73
N VAL A 362 -16.41 -3.15 -11.38
CA VAL A 362 -17.27 -3.12 -12.57
C VAL A 362 -16.60 -3.81 -13.75
N ILE A 363 -15.33 -3.49 -14.03
CA ILE A 363 -14.56 -4.13 -15.12
C ILE A 363 -14.42 -5.64 -14.89
N GLU A 364 -14.05 -6.05 -13.68
CA GLU A 364 -13.93 -7.47 -13.34
C GLU A 364 -15.28 -8.19 -13.53
N ARG A 365 -16.37 -7.60 -13.06
CA ARG A 365 -17.74 -8.12 -13.27
C ARG A 365 -18.12 -8.21 -14.75
N MET A 366 -17.79 -7.20 -15.55
CA MET A 366 -18.02 -7.22 -17.00
C MET A 366 -17.23 -8.36 -17.68
N ALA A 367 -15.97 -8.56 -17.29
CA ALA A 367 -15.12 -9.63 -17.81
C ALA A 367 -15.65 -11.04 -17.47
N ILE A 368 -16.28 -11.20 -16.29
CA ILE A 368 -16.88 -12.47 -15.87
C ILE A 368 -18.20 -12.75 -16.61
N LEU A 369 -19.09 -11.76 -16.67
CA LEU A 369 -20.48 -11.96 -17.10
C LEU A 369 -20.70 -11.80 -18.61
N THR A 370 -19.74 -11.20 -19.32
CA THR A 370 -19.86 -11.01 -20.78
C THR A 370 -19.30 -12.22 -21.52
N PRO A 371 -20.06 -12.88 -22.39
CA PRO A 371 -19.52 -13.88 -23.30
C PRO A 371 -18.69 -13.22 -24.43
N GLY A 372 -17.59 -13.85 -24.84
CA GLY A 372 -16.73 -13.36 -25.92
C GLY A 372 -15.56 -12.48 -25.46
N GLU A 373 -14.81 -11.94 -26.43
CA GLU A 373 -13.53 -11.25 -26.20
C GLU A 373 -13.67 -9.72 -26.10
N VAL A 374 -14.85 -9.16 -26.38
CA VAL A 374 -15.10 -7.70 -26.39
C VAL A 374 -16.17 -7.34 -25.36
N LEU A 375 -15.87 -6.39 -24.49
CA LEU A 375 -16.83 -5.80 -23.55
C LEU A 375 -17.53 -4.62 -24.22
N THR A 376 -18.86 -4.71 -24.39
CA THR A 376 -19.66 -3.70 -25.10
C THR A 376 -20.46 -2.83 -24.14
N ALA A 377 -21.18 -1.83 -24.67
CA ALA A 377 -22.10 -1.02 -23.88
C ALA A 377 -23.13 -1.88 -23.13
N GLU A 378 -23.56 -3.01 -23.68
CA GLU A 378 -24.52 -3.92 -23.04
C GLU A 378 -23.95 -4.67 -21.84
N SER A 379 -22.63 -4.88 -21.82
CA SER A 379 -21.89 -5.45 -20.70
C SER A 379 -21.94 -4.57 -19.46
N VAL A 380 -22.10 -3.25 -19.62
CA VAL A 380 -22.10 -2.31 -18.50
C VAL A 380 -23.31 -2.54 -17.61
N PRO A 381 -23.14 -2.62 -16.27
CA PRO A 381 -24.26 -2.78 -15.35
C PRO A 381 -25.34 -1.70 -15.53
N VAL A 382 -26.60 -2.08 -15.37
CA VAL A 382 -27.75 -1.19 -15.63
C VAL A 382 -27.73 0.05 -14.73
N GLU A 383 -27.26 -0.10 -13.49
CA GLU A 383 -27.13 0.98 -12.51
C GLU A 383 -26.11 2.06 -12.88
N ILE A 384 -25.20 1.77 -13.82
CA ILE A 384 -24.22 2.72 -14.36
C ILE A 384 -24.73 3.29 -15.69
N ARG A 385 -25.39 2.46 -16.51
CA ARG A 385 -25.98 2.89 -17.79
C ARG A 385 -27.12 3.90 -17.61
N ILE A 386 -27.93 3.72 -16.59
CA ILE A 386 -29.09 4.56 -16.30
C ILE A 386 -28.76 5.37 -15.06
N PRO A 387 -28.45 6.67 -15.17
CA PRO A 387 -28.28 7.53 -14.02
C PRO A 387 -29.56 7.42 -13.18
N LYS A 388 -29.43 7.00 -11.91
CA LYS A 388 -30.58 7.04 -10.99
C LYS A 388 -31.11 8.48 -11.02
N ALA A 389 -32.37 8.65 -11.44
CA ALA A 389 -33.09 9.88 -11.16
C ALA A 389 -32.91 10.18 -9.66
N PRO A 390 -32.66 11.45 -9.28
CA PRO A 390 -32.46 11.79 -7.88
C PRO A 390 -33.59 11.17 -7.07
N VAL A 391 -33.23 10.37 -6.07
CA VAL A 391 -34.20 9.85 -5.12
C VAL A 391 -34.74 11.08 -4.42
N LEU A 392 -35.91 11.57 -4.88
CA LEU A 392 -36.67 12.54 -4.13
C LEU A 392 -36.78 11.98 -2.71
N PRO A 393 -36.52 12.80 -1.66
CA PRO A 393 -36.60 12.35 -0.28
C PRO A 393 -37.91 11.59 -0.10
N LYS A 394 -37.91 10.50 0.69
CA LYS A 394 -39.11 9.68 0.95
C LYS A 394 -40.23 10.57 1.47
N SER A 395 -40.97 11.13 0.55
CA SER A 395 -42.04 12.03 0.80
C SER A 395 -43.27 11.17 1.00
N SER A 396 -44.10 11.52 1.97
CA SER A 396 -45.35 10.79 2.19
C SER A 396 -46.13 10.72 0.87
N VAL A 397 -47.01 9.73 0.68
CA VAL A 397 -47.87 9.66 -0.54
C VAL A 397 -48.58 11.00 -0.81
N HIS A 398 -48.85 11.76 0.25
CA HIS A 398 -49.40 13.10 0.17
C HIS A 398 -48.44 14.12 -0.45
N GLU A 399 -47.18 14.15 -0.02
CA GLU A 399 -46.15 15.06 -0.54
C GLU A 399 -45.73 14.69 -1.97
N ALA A 400 -45.65 13.40 -2.30
CA ALA A 400 -45.38 12.95 -3.67
C ALA A 400 -46.49 13.38 -4.64
N ARG A 401 -47.76 13.29 -4.21
CA ARG A 401 -48.91 13.80 -4.98
C ARG A 401 -48.87 15.31 -5.12
N GLN A 402 -48.58 16.06 -4.04
CA GLN A 402 -48.46 17.51 -4.12
C GLN A 402 -47.32 17.95 -5.04
N ALA A 403 -46.17 17.28 -5.00
CA ALA A 403 -45.02 17.60 -5.85
C ALA A 403 -45.34 17.33 -7.33
N ALA A 404 -45.91 16.16 -7.65
CA ALA A 404 -46.31 15.82 -9.01
C ALA A 404 -47.39 16.78 -9.55
N GLU A 405 -48.36 17.15 -8.70
CA GLU A 405 -49.40 18.13 -9.05
C GLU A 405 -48.82 19.53 -9.26
N ARG A 406 -47.89 19.96 -8.40
CA ARG A 406 -47.19 21.25 -8.53
C ARG A 406 -46.43 21.34 -9.85
N ASP A 407 -45.66 20.30 -10.18
CA ASP A 407 -44.90 20.22 -11.43
C ASP A 407 -45.82 20.26 -12.66
N HIS A 408 -46.92 19.52 -12.62
CA HIS A 408 -47.86 19.45 -13.74
C HIS A 408 -48.60 20.77 -13.97
N ILE A 409 -49.05 21.43 -12.89
CA ILE A 409 -49.68 22.76 -12.96
C ILE A 409 -48.69 23.82 -13.43
N LEU A 410 -47.44 23.77 -12.95
CA LEU A 410 -46.39 24.72 -13.34
C LEU A 410 -46.07 24.61 -14.84
N ARG A 411 -45.86 23.40 -15.37
CA ARG A 411 -45.63 23.20 -16.81
C ARG A 411 -46.80 23.69 -17.66
N ALA A 412 -48.03 23.37 -17.26
CA ALA A 412 -49.22 23.86 -17.97
C ALA A 412 -49.34 25.39 -17.93
N LEU A 413 -48.93 26.04 -16.84
CA LEU A 413 -48.87 27.49 -16.76
C LEU A 413 -47.76 28.05 -17.67
N GLU A 414 -46.57 27.47 -17.68
CA GLU A 414 -45.45 27.92 -18.52
C GLU A 414 -45.74 27.77 -20.01
N GLU A 415 -46.27 26.62 -20.45
CA GLU A 415 -46.67 26.34 -21.83
C GLU A 415 -47.77 27.29 -22.33
N ASN A 416 -48.61 27.78 -21.43
CA ASN A 416 -49.68 28.75 -21.72
C ASN A 416 -49.27 30.21 -21.39
N GLY A 417 -47.99 30.50 -21.19
CA GLY A 417 -47.49 31.86 -20.94
C GLY A 417 -48.07 32.52 -19.68
N TRP A 418 -48.32 31.72 -18.64
CA TRP A 418 -49.00 32.09 -17.39
C TRP A 418 -50.46 32.56 -17.56
N ASN A 419 -51.10 32.24 -18.70
CA ASN A 419 -52.54 32.44 -18.87
C ASN A 419 -53.34 31.34 -18.16
N VAL A 420 -53.86 31.66 -16.98
CA VAL A 420 -54.61 30.72 -16.13
C VAL A 420 -55.86 30.15 -16.83
N SER A 421 -56.50 30.89 -17.74
CA SER A 421 -57.67 30.39 -18.48
C SER A 421 -57.30 29.43 -19.61
N GLY A 422 -56.08 29.53 -20.15
CA GLY A 422 -55.53 28.58 -21.11
C GLY A 422 -55.06 27.30 -20.41
N ALA A 423 -54.30 27.46 -19.32
CA ALA A 423 -53.82 26.35 -18.50
C ALA A 423 -54.96 25.52 -17.90
N ALA A 424 -56.05 26.16 -17.43
CA ALA A 424 -57.22 25.46 -16.90
C ALA A 424 -57.90 24.57 -17.96
N ARG A 425 -58.00 25.05 -19.21
CA ARG A 425 -58.53 24.26 -20.34
C ARG A 425 -57.61 23.10 -20.70
N ALA A 426 -56.30 23.32 -20.75
CA ALA A 426 -55.32 22.28 -21.03
C ALA A 426 -55.33 21.16 -19.97
N LEU A 427 -55.53 21.53 -18.71
CA LEU A 427 -55.59 20.61 -17.57
C LEU A 427 -56.99 20.00 -17.34
N GLY A 428 -58.01 20.41 -18.09
CA GLY A 428 -59.38 19.92 -17.92
C GLY A 428 -60.04 20.31 -16.59
N VAL A 429 -59.59 21.39 -15.94
CA VAL A 429 -60.10 21.86 -14.65
C VAL A 429 -60.81 23.20 -14.77
N GLU A 430 -61.74 23.47 -13.87
CA GLU A 430 -62.42 24.77 -13.80
C GLU A 430 -61.44 25.86 -13.34
N ARG A 431 -61.54 27.05 -13.95
CA ARG A 431 -60.59 28.17 -13.75
C ARG A 431 -60.47 28.57 -12.28
N THR A 432 -61.59 28.68 -11.57
CA THR A 432 -61.63 29.08 -10.16
C THR A 432 -60.93 28.04 -9.28
N ASN A 433 -61.05 26.75 -9.60
CA ASN A 433 -60.31 25.67 -8.93
C ASN A 433 -58.81 25.73 -9.18
N LEU A 434 -58.38 26.03 -10.42
CA LEU A 434 -56.96 26.21 -10.72
C LEU A 434 -56.37 27.40 -9.95
N HIS A 435 -57.10 28.52 -9.84
CA HIS A 435 -56.68 29.68 -9.04
C HIS A 435 -56.47 29.34 -7.55
N LYS A 436 -57.36 28.52 -6.96
CA LYS A 436 -57.21 28.06 -5.58
C LYS A 436 -55.97 27.17 -5.43
N ARG A 437 -55.71 26.29 -6.41
CA ARG A 437 -54.57 25.37 -6.37
C ARG A 437 -53.23 26.07 -6.55
N ILE A 438 -53.15 27.07 -7.43
CA ILE A 438 -51.96 27.94 -7.60
C ILE A 438 -51.59 28.62 -6.28
N ARG A 439 -52.58 29.16 -5.54
CA ARG A 439 -52.35 29.78 -4.23
C ARG A 439 -51.93 28.76 -3.18
N ALA A 440 -52.62 27.62 -3.10
CA ALA A 440 -52.31 26.58 -2.13
C ALA A 440 -50.91 25.98 -2.32
N LEU A 441 -50.44 25.90 -3.57
CA LEU A 441 -49.12 25.38 -3.92
C LEU A 441 -48.03 26.46 -3.94
N GLY A 442 -48.35 27.74 -3.71
CA GLY A 442 -47.37 28.83 -3.69
C GLY A 442 -46.65 29.04 -5.04
N LEU A 443 -47.37 28.92 -6.16
CA LEU A 443 -46.81 29.12 -7.50
C LEU A 443 -46.84 30.61 -7.89
N THR A 444 -45.69 31.19 -8.17
CA THR A 444 -45.53 32.58 -8.60
C THR A 444 -44.75 32.65 -9.90
N ARG A 445 -45.09 33.62 -10.75
CA ARG A 445 -44.33 33.90 -11.97
C ARG A 445 -43.00 34.52 -11.56
N GLU A 446 -41.90 33.81 -11.78
CA GLU A 446 -40.57 34.42 -11.66
C GLU A 446 -40.45 35.56 -12.68
N SER A 447 -40.33 36.79 -12.18
CA SER A 447 -40.00 37.93 -13.00
C SER A 447 -38.55 37.77 -13.46
N ARG A 448 -38.34 37.41 -14.74
CA ARG A 448 -37.02 37.57 -15.35
C ARG A 448 -36.60 39.04 -15.20
N PRO A 449 -35.42 39.36 -14.63
CA PRO A 449 -34.93 40.72 -14.65
C PRO A 449 -34.83 41.16 -16.11
N HIS A 450 -35.41 42.33 -16.42
CA HIS A 450 -35.20 42.97 -17.72
C HIS A 450 -33.72 43.28 -17.89
N SER A 451 -33.28 43.04 -19.13
CA SER A 451 -31.94 43.15 -19.70
C SER A 451 -31.08 44.31 -19.19
#